data_AF-A0A4Q3TDW3-F1
#
_entry.id   AF-A0A4Q3TDW3-F1
#
_cell.length_a   1.000
_cell.length_b   1.000
_cell.length_c   1.000
_cell.angle_alpha   90.00
_cell.angle_beta   90.00
_cell.angle_gamma   90.00
#
_symmetry.space_group_name_H-M   'P 1'
#
loop_
_entity.id
_entity.type
_entity.pdbx_description
1 polymer ?
#
loop_
_entity_poly.entity_id
_entity_poly.type
_entity_poly.pdbx_seq_one_letter_code
_entity_poly.pdbx_strand_id
1 'polypeptide(L)' 'MTDKATLTIGDQSYDLPVLKGTVGPDVLDIRKLYGESDRFTFDPGFTTTAACESKITYIDGDAGVLLH' A
#
# COMPACT_ATOMS: atom_id res chain seq x y z
N MET A 1 -5.79 -5.73 16.59
CA MET A 1 -4.81 -6.62 15.91
C MET A 1 -4.45 -5.94 14.61
N THR A 2 -3.17 -5.88 14.26
CA THR A 2 -2.73 -5.29 12.99
C THR A 2 -3.04 -6.28 11.89
N ASP A 3 -3.89 -5.89 10.93
CA ASP A 3 -4.17 -6.72 9.76
C ASP A 3 -2.89 -6.87 8.94
N LYS A 4 -2.70 -8.04 8.35
CA LYS A 4 -1.53 -8.36 7.54
C LYS A 4 -1.94 -9.07 6.26
N ALA A 5 -1.29 -8.72 5.16
CA ALA A 5 -1.32 -9.48 3.93
C ALA A 5 -0.14 -10.44 3.89
N THR A 6 -0.27 -11.53 3.16
CA THR A 6 0.80 -12.50 2.96
C THR A 6 1.17 -12.52 1.48
N LEU A 7 2.44 -12.24 1.18
CA LEU A 7 3.01 -12.35 -0.15
C LEU A 7 3.83 -13.63 -0.23
N THR A 8 3.39 -14.57 -1.06
CA THR A 8 4.13 -15.82 -1.32
C THR A 8 4.92 -15.71 -2.61
N ILE A 9 6.22 -15.98 -2.55
CA ILE A 9 7.11 -16.01 -3.72
C ILE A 9 7.85 -17.35 -3.71
N GLY A 10 7.42 -18.28 -4.57
CA GLY A 10 7.88 -19.67 -4.51
C GLY A 10 7.48 -20.31 -3.19
N ASP A 11 8.46 -20.82 -2.45
CA ASP A 11 8.27 -21.46 -1.14
C ASP A 11 8.43 -20.49 0.05
N GLN A 12 8.74 -19.22 -0.22
CA GLN A 12 8.92 -18.18 0.80
C GLN A 12 7.64 -17.36 0.97
N SER A 13 7.37 -16.97 2.21
CA SER A 13 6.19 -16.20 2.58
C SER A 13 6.60 -14.98 3.40
N TYR A 14 6.07 -13.81 3.03
CA TYR A 14 6.38 -12.52 3.61
C TYR A 14 5.11 -11.89 4.16
N ASP A 15 5.15 -11.46 5.42
CA ASP A 15 4.05 -10.73 6.04
C ASP A 15 4.19 -9.24 5.74
N LEU A 16 3.21 -8.66 5.05
CA LEU A 16 3.14 -7.24 4.74
C LEU A 16 2.07 -6.59 5.65
N PRO A 17 2.44 -5.66 6.55
CA PRO A 17 1.47 -4.94 7.35
C PRO A 17 0.46 -4.19 6.47
N VAL A 18 -0.82 -4.25 6.84
CA VAL A 18 -1.88 -3.45 6.21
C VAL A 18 -2.05 -2.17 7.01
N LEU A 19 -1.88 -1.02 6.35
CA LEU A 19 -2.10 0.29 6.94
C LEU A 19 -3.44 0.84 6.45
N LYS A 20 -4.23 1.38 7.39
CA LYS A 20 -5.57 1.92 7.11
C LYS A 20 -5.55 3.44 7.13
N GLY A 21 -6.13 4.05 6.10
CA GLY A 21 -6.46 5.47 6.10
C GLY A 21 -7.73 5.75 6.91
N THR A 22 -8.02 7.04 7.16
CA THR A 22 -9.34 7.44 7.67
C THR A 22 -10.43 7.26 6.60
N VAL A 23 -10.04 7.40 5.33
CA VAL A 23 -10.85 7.22 4.12
C VAL A 23 -9.97 6.64 3.02
N GLY A 24 -10.60 6.08 1.97
CA GLY A 24 -9.89 5.47 0.84
C GLY A 24 -9.45 4.03 1.11
N PRO A 25 -8.67 3.44 0.18
CA PRO A 25 -8.23 2.06 0.26
C PRO A 25 -7.13 1.84 1.30
N ASP A 26 -7.10 0.63 1.86
CA ASP A 26 -5.99 0.15 2.68
C ASP A 26 -4.71 -0.02 1.82
N VAL A 27 -3.54 0.16 2.43
CA VAL A 27 -2.25 0.05 1.73
C VAL A 27 -1.37 -1.03 2.35
N LEU A 28 -0.58 -1.71 1.51
CA LEU A 28 0.39 -2.70 1.96
C LEU A 28 1.75 -2.03 2.19
N ASP A 29 2.31 -2.16 3.39
CA ASP A 29 3.63 -1.63 3.71
C ASP A 29 4.73 -2.54 3.17
N ILE A 30 5.33 -2.14 2.05
CA ILE A 30 6.42 -2.87 1.39
C ILE A 30 7.83 -2.34 1.75
N ARG A 31 7.98 -1.49 2.77
CA ARG A 31 9.28 -0.86 3.10
C ARG A 31 10.39 -1.87 3.38
N LYS A 32 10.05 -3.05 3.91
CA LYS A 32 11.02 -4.13 4.23
C LYS A 32 11.17 -5.16 3.12
N LEU A 33 10.30 -5.14 2.10
CA LEU A 33 10.20 -6.20 1.10
C LEU A 33 11.54 -6.45 0.39
N TYR A 34 12.24 -5.39 -0.01
CA TYR A 34 13.54 -5.54 -0.68
C TYR A 34 14.58 -6.22 0.23
N GLY A 35 14.68 -5.79 1.50
CA GLY A 35 15.64 -6.38 2.44
C GLY A 35 15.34 -7.84 2.79
N GLU A 36 14.09 -8.27 2.69
CA GLU A 36 13.66 -9.63 3.03
C GLU A 36 13.63 -10.57 1.81
N SER A 37 13.35 -10.03 0.62
CA SER A 37 13.09 -10.83 -0.59
C SER A 37 14.06 -10.58 -1.74
N ASP A 38 14.95 -9.59 -1.65
CA ASP A 38 15.83 -9.13 -2.75
C ASP A 38 15.06 -8.80 -4.04
N ARG A 39 13.84 -8.27 -3.90
CA ARG A 39 12.94 -7.93 -5.01
C ARG A 39 12.34 -6.54 -4.83
N PHE A 40 12.11 -5.88 -5.96
CA PHE A 40 11.36 -4.63 -6.04
C PHE A 40 9.95 -4.88 -6.58
N THR A 41 9.03 -3.98 -6.25
CA THR A 41 7.81 -3.81 -7.02
C THR A 41 8.14 -3.02 -8.29
N PHE A 42 7.39 -3.27 -9.36
CA PHE A 42 7.56 -2.55 -10.62
C PHE A 42 6.23 -1.86 -10.97
N ASP A 43 6.17 -0.55 -10.74
CA ASP A 43 4.99 0.30 -10.96
C ASP A 43 5.41 1.61 -11.64
N PRO A 44 5.71 1.58 -12.95
CA PRO A 44 6.08 2.79 -13.68
C PRO A 44 4.93 3.81 -13.65
N GLY A 45 5.21 4.98 -13.09
CA GLY A 45 4.20 6.05 -12.92
C GLY A 45 3.49 6.05 -11.56
N PHE A 46 3.82 5.11 -10.66
CA PHE A 46 3.31 5.08 -9.28
C PHE A 46 1.78 5.00 -9.17
N THR A 47 1.10 4.39 -10.15
CA THR A 47 -0.37 4.39 -10.21
C THR A 47 -0.97 3.54 -9.09
N THR A 48 -0.22 2.56 -8.59
CA THR A 48 -0.61 1.64 -7.51
C THR A 48 0.27 1.78 -6.26
N THR A 49 1.02 2.88 -6.15
CA THR A 49 1.98 3.10 -5.07
C THR A 49 1.62 4.35 -4.27
N ALA A 50 1.22 4.17 -3.01
CA ALA A 50 1.02 5.28 -2.07
C ALA A 50 2.38 5.79 -1.54
N ALA A 51 2.81 6.97 -1.97
CA ALA A 51 4.13 7.51 -1.64
C ALA A 51 4.20 8.26 -0.29
N CYS A 52 3.06 8.69 0.27
CA CYS A 52 3.02 9.41 1.54
C CYS A 52 1.69 9.24 2.29
N GLU A 53 1.71 9.53 3.59
CA GLU A 53 0.51 9.80 4.37
C GLU A 53 0.17 11.29 4.21
N SER A 54 -1.12 11.62 4.04
CA SER A 54 -1.58 13.00 3.93
C SER A 54 -2.88 13.20 4.72
N LYS A 55 -3.04 14.42 5.25
CA LYS A 55 -4.26 14.91 5.91
C LYS A 55 -4.85 16.14 5.21
N ILE A 56 -4.36 16.45 4.01
CA ILE A 56 -4.69 17.70 3.31
C ILE A 56 -5.84 17.52 2.34
N THR A 57 -5.90 16.43 1.56
CA THR A 57 -6.92 16.28 0.53
C THR A 57 -7.18 14.80 0.27
N TYR A 58 -8.46 14.47 0.04
CA TYR A 58 -8.91 13.15 -0.40
C TYR A 58 -9.75 13.28 -1.67
N ILE A 59 -9.57 12.34 -2.59
CA ILE A 59 -10.28 12.30 -3.87
C ILE A 59 -10.82 10.88 -4.08
N ASP A 60 -12.10 10.78 -4.42
CA ASP A 60 -12.73 9.58 -4.95
C ASP A 60 -13.39 9.94 -6.30
N GLY A 61 -12.75 9.55 -7.40
CA GLY A 61 -13.20 9.92 -8.74
C GLY A 61 -14.51 9.24 -9.14
N ASP A 62 -14.72 8.00 -8.70
CA ASP A 62 -15.90 7.20 -9.05
C ASP A 62 -17.14 7.73 -8.31
N ALA A 63 -16.98 8.13 -7.05
CA ALA A 63 -18.04 8.75 -6.26
C ALA A 63 -18.16 10.28 -6.49
N GLY A 64 -17.23 10.90 -7.21
CA GLY A 64 -17.20 12.35 -7.40
C GLY A 64 -16.94 13.15 -6.12
N VAL A 65 -16.13 12.62 -5.20
CA VAL A 65 -15.82 13.25 -3.90
C VAL A 65 -14.47 13.95 -3.94
N LEU A 66 -14.43 15.17 -3.40
CA LEU A 66 -13.23 15.97 -3.16
C LEU A 66 -13.32 16.62 -1.77
N LEU A 67 -12.33 16.38 -0.91
CA LEU A 67 -12.25 16.93 0.45
C LEU A 67 -10.93 17.71 0.62
N HIS A 68 -10.95 18.79 1.41
CA HIS A 68 -9.80 19.65 1.74
C HIS A 68 -9.71 19.93 3.24
#